data_AF-Q2UN76-F1
#
_entry.id   AF-Q2UN76-F1
#
_cell.length_a   1.000
_cell.length_b   1.000
_cell.length_c   1.000
_cell.angle_alpha   90.00
_cell.angle_beta   90.00
_cell.angle_gamma   90.00
#
_symmetry.space_group_name_H-M   'P 1'
#
loop_
_entity.id
_entity.type
_entity.pdbx_description
1 polymer ?
#
loop_
_entity_poly.entity_id
_entity_poly.type
_entity_poly.pdbx_seq_one_letter_code
_entity_poly.pdbx_strand_id
1 'polypeptide(L)'
;MACARRSSLVTEYWEPEWDEAIHLAAESIWREGLLSKGGSLCHGIAGNALPLLLMHDSFEYDVELMQTAKRNYTKRTEPIETKFLEDNLSSDYFLSRALTLLLHARETPPYSNSPENIYRMPDRPFSLHEGLSGTVCAWADACVAIQARLRKMELEQEGDGPVVEATLRRDPTFKELMNRQLGFPTIAHHRPTGLP
;
A
#
# COMPACT_ATOMS: atom_id res chain seq x y z
N MET A 1 -6.07 5.32 5.89
CA MET A 1 -5.05 5.31 6.98
C MET A 1 -3.62 5.50 6.50
N ALA A 2 -3.18 4.97 5.34
CA ALA A 2 -1.79 5.14 4.88
C ALA A 2 -1.37 6.62 4.74
N CYS A 3 -2.17 7.47 4.07
CA CYS A 3 -1.95 8.93 4.07
C CYS A 3 -1.99 9.54 5.47
N ALA A 4 -2.89 9.08 6.33
CA ALA A 4 -2.99 9.59 7.69
C ALA A 4 -1.67 9.35 8.44
N ARG A 5 -1.02 8.18 8.26
CA ARG A 5 0.26 7.86 8.92
C ARG A 5 1.39 8.85 8.61
N ARG A 6 1.28 9.68 7.57
CA ARG A 6 2.24 10.75 7.22
C ARG A 6 1.85 12.12 7.78
N SER A 7 0.73 12.23 8.48
CA SER A 7 0.24 13.45 9.09
C SER A 7 0.88 13.69 10.45
N SER A 8 1.11 14.96 10.79
CA SER A 8 1.50 15.37 12.14
C SER A 8 0.52 14.88 13.20
N LEU A 9 -0.77 14.77 12.85
CA LEU A 9 -1.80 14.22 13.75
C LEU A 9 -1.45 12.81 14.22
N VAL A 10 -0.94 11.95 13.34
CA VAL A 10 -0.55 10.59 13.73
C VAL A 10 0.73 10.62 14.53
N THR A 11 1.71 11.45 14.16
CA THR A 11 2.93 11.61 14.96
C THR A 11 2.65 12.06 16.41
N GLU A 12 1.64 12.89 16.62
CA GLU A 12 1.29 13.43 17.95
C GLU A 12 0.34 12.51 18.73
N TYR A 13 -0.65 11.92 18.05
CA TYR A 13 -1.81 11.29 18.67
C TYR A 13 -2.05 9.84 18.24
N TRP A 14 -1.07 9.15 17.65
CA TRP A 14 -1.21 7.72 17.35
C TRP A 14 -1.59 6.92 18.60
N GLU A 15 -2.43 5.91 18.38
CA GLU A 15 -2.90 4.95 19.36
C GLU A 15 -2.72 3.52 18.80
N PRO A 16 -2.42 2.51 19.63
CA PRO A 16 -2.21 1.13 19.19
C PRO A 16 -3.42 0.51 18.48
N GLU A 17 -4.63 0.93 18.84
CA GLU A 17 -5.89 0.53 18.21
C GLU A 17 -5.93 0.85 16.71
N TRP A 18 -5.14 1.83 16.25
CA TRP A 18 -5.07 2.18 14.83
C TRP A 18 -4.29 1.14 14.05
N ASP A 19 -3.21 0.59 14.62
CA ASP A 19 -2.47 -0.51 14.00
C ASP A 19 -3.31 -1.80 14.02
N GLU A 20 -4.10 -2.04 15.08
CA GLU A 20 -5.07 -3.13 15.11
C GLU A 20 -6.17 -2.97 14.05
N ALA A 21 -6.72 -1.77 13.89
CA ALA A 21 -7.69 -1.49 12.83
C ALA A 21 -7.09 -1.71 11.43
N ILE A 22 -5.80 -1.37 11.22
CA ILE A 22 -5.08 -1.66 9.97
C ILE A 22 -4.98 -3.17 9.77
N HIS A 23 -4.62 -3.93 10.80
CA HIS A 23 -4.51 -5.38 10.74
C HIS A 23 -5.85 -6.03 10.37
N LEU A 24 -6.92 -5.70 11.10
CA LEU A 24 -8.26 -6.24 10.86
C LEU A 24 -8.80 -5.89 9.47
N ALA A 25 -8.51 -4.69 8.97
CA ALA A 25 -8.86 -4.29 7.61
C ALA A 25 -8.10 -5.12 6.57
N ALA A 26 -6.79 -5.32 6.77
CA ALA A 26 -5.97 -6.11 5.86
C ALA A 26 -6.38 -7.59 5.84
N GLU A 27 -6.70 -8.17 7.00
CA GLU A 27 -7.24 -9.53 7.10
C GLU A 27 -8.63 -9.66 6.45
N SER A 28 -9.48 -8.64 6.58
CA SER A 28 -10.79 -8.64 5.91
C SER A 28 -10.63 -8.57 4.38
N ILE A 29 -9.73 -7.73 3.89
CA ILE A 29 -9.37 -7.68 2.46
C ILE A 29 -8.80 -9.03 2.02
N TRP A 30 -7.94 -9.65 2.81
CA TRP A 30 -7.32 -10.91 2.45
C TRP A 30 -8.32 -12.06 2.34
N ARG A 31 -9.24 -12.17 3.30
CA ARG A 31 -10.25 -13.25 3.32
C ARG A 31 -11.36 -13.05 2.29
N GLU A 32 -11.81 -11.81 2.11
CA GLU A 32 -13.04 -11.51 1.36
C GLU A 32 -12.80 -10.65 0.10
N GLY A 33 -11.55 -10.32 -0.22
CA GLY A 33 -11.21 -9.35 -1.28
C GLY A 33 -11.35 -9.87 -2.71
N LEU A 34 -11.60 -11.17 -2.88
CA LEU A 34 -11.86 -11.79 -4.18
C LEU A 34 -13.33 -11.60 -4.59
N LEU A 35 -13.65 -10.41 -5.07
CA LEU A 35 -15.03 -10.03 -5.40
C LEU A 35 -15.48 -10.65 -6.74
N SER A 36 -16.63 -11.31 -6.75
CA SER A 36 -17.28 -11.83 -7.97
C SER A 36 -17.59 -10.76 -9.01
N LYS A 37 -17.54 -9.48 -8.62
CA LYS A 37 -17.68 -8.33 -9.50
C LYS A 37 -16.48 -8.09 -10.44
N GLY A 38 -15.36 -8.77 -10.23
CA GLY A 38 -14.21 -8.76 -11.14
C GLY A 38 -13.03 -7.91 -10.67
N GLY A 39 -12.13 -7.59 -11.59
CA GLY A 39 -10.82 -6.97 -11.31
C GLY A 39 -10.80 -5.44 -11.21
N SER A 40 -11.96 -4.79 -11.14
CA SER A 40 -12.09 -3.32 -11.19
C SER A 40 -11.53 -2.59 -9.96
N LEU A 41 -11.41 -1.25 -10.05
CA LEU A 41 -10.93 -0.41 -8.94
C LEU A 41 -12.02 -0.02 -7.94
N CYS A 42 -13.22 0.28 -8.40
CA CYS A 42 -14.25 0.87 -7.52
C CYS A 42 -14.78 -0.12 -6.49
N HIS A 43 -14.89 -1.39 -6.89
CA HIS A 43 -15.44 -2.48 -6.07
C HIS A 43 -15.04 -3.82 -6.69
N GLY A 44 -13.74 -3.98 -6.93
CA GLY A 44 -13.14 -5.17 -7.51
C GLY A 44 -11.79 -5.49 -6.87
N ILE A 45 -11.17 -6.56 -7.36
CA ILE A 45 -9.96 -7.13 -6.76
C ILE A 45 -8.78 -6.13 -6.79
N ALA A 46 -8.59 -5.39 -7.89
CA ALA A 46 -7.53 -4.39 -7.97
C ALA A 46 -7.76 -3.22 -7.00
N GLY A 47 -9.02 -2.81 -6.82
CA GLY A 47 -9.40 -1.82 -5.81
C GLY A 47 -9.03 -2.26 -4.39
N ASN A 48 -9.24 -3.53 -4.07
CA ASN A 48 -8.88 -4.12 -2.77
C ASN A 48 -7.36 -4.24 -2.57
N ALA A 49 -6.57 -4.35 -3.64
CA ALA A 49 -5.12 -4.39 -3.55
C ALA A 49 -4.47 -3.04 -3.22
N LEU A 50 -5.07 -1.92 -3.66
CA LEU A 50 -4.48 -0.58 -3.49
C LEU A 50 -4.24 -0.18 -2.02
N PRO A 51 -5.19 -0.36 -1.07
CA PRO A 51 -4.94 -0.08 0.33
C PRO A 51 -3.75 -0.85 0.91
N LEU A 52 -3.53 -2.09 0.46
CA LEU A 52 -2.40 -2.90 0.88
C LEU A 52 -1.08 -2.36 0.29
N LEU A 53 -1.05 -1.99 -0.98
CA LEU A 53 0.12 -1.31 -1.59
C LEU A 53 0.50 -0.02 -0.85
N LEU A 54 -0.49 0.78 -0.47
CA LEU A 54 -0.27 2.02 0.29
C LEU A 54 0.24 1.74 1.71
N MET A 55 -0.20 0.65 2.34
CA MET A 55 0.33 0.22 3.63
C MET A 55 1.75 -0.31 3.52
N HIS A 56 2.08 -1.07 2.47
CA HIS A 56 3.46 -1.44 2.18
C HIS A 56 4.37 -0.21 2.16
N ASP A 57 4.02 0.81 1.37
CA ASP A 57 4.78 2.05 1.25
C ASP A 57 4.97 2.75 2.62
N SER A 58 3.92 2.82 3.44
CA SER A 58 3.99 3.42 4.78
C SER A 58 4.85 2.62 5.77
N PHE A 59 4.72 1.30 5.78
CA PHE A 59 5.51 0.43 6.67
C PHE A 59 6.97 0.30 6.23
N GLU A 60 7.26 0.57 4.95
CA GLU A 60 8.59 0.47 4.38
C GLU A 60 9.42 1.75 4.51
N TYR A 61 8.77 2.92 4.33
CA TYR A 61 9.47 4.20 4.15
C TYR A 61 9.13 5.28 5.18
N ASP A 62 8.21 5.04 6.13
CA ASP A 62 7.86 6.00 7.20
C ASP A 62 8.18 5.44 8.61
N VAL A 63 9.22 4.62 8.71
CA VAL A 63 9.60 3.92 9.95
C VAL A 63 9.99 4.90 11.05
N GLU A 64 10.80 5.92 10.74
CA GLU A 64 11.26 6.90 11.74
C GLU A 64 10.09 7.73 12.30
N LEU A 65 9.12 8.09 11.43
CA LEU A 65 7.92 8.81 11.81
C LEU A 65 7.07 7.98 12.77
N MET A 66 6.85 6.70 12.47
CA MET A 66 6.07 5.81 13.32
C MET A 66 6.77 5.48 14.65
N GLN A 67 8.10 5.37 14.65
CA GLN A 67 8.87 5.28 15.89
C GLN A 67 8.68 6.53 16.77
N THR A 68 8.64 7.70 16.15
CA THR A 68 8.37 8.97 16.86
C THR A 68 6.96 8.99 17.43
N ALA A 69 5.96 8.56 16.66
CA ALA A 69 4.58 8.45 17.11
C ALA A 69 4.43 7.54 18.34
N LYS A 70 5.06 6.35 18.30
CA LYS A 70 5.06 5.39 19.42
C LYS A 70 5.74 5.97 20.67
N ARG A 71 6.88 6.66 20.52
CA ARG A 71 7.55 7.35 21.65
C ARG A 71 6.67 8.45 22.24
N ASN A 72 5.97 9.21 21.41
CA ASN A 72 5.05 10.26 21.87
C ASN A 72 3.86 9.66 22.63
N TYR A 73 3.29 8.56 22.15
CA TYR A 73 2.28 7.80 22.88
C TYR A 73 2.78 7.38 24.27
N THR A 74 3.93 6.71 24.37
CA THR A 74 4.49 6.26 25.65
C THR A 74 4.71 7.42 26.64
N LYS A 75 5.13 8.60 26.15
CA LYS A 75 5.27 9.80 26.98
C LYS A 75 3.93 10.33 27.51
N ARG A 76 2.85 10.17 26.75
CA ARG A 76 1.51 10.64 27.12
C ARG A 76 0.77 9.70 28.07
N THR A 77 1.09 8.40 28.07
CA THR A 77 0.26 7.38 28.75
C THR A 77 0.79 6.81 30.06
N GLU A 78 2.02 7.15 30.50
CA GLU A 78 2.67 6.54 31.70
C GLU A 78 2.68 4.98 31.64
N PRO A 79 3.28 4.20 32.57
CA PRO A 79 3.59 2.79 32.30
C PRO A 79 2.36 1.89 32.52
N ILE A 80 1.34 2.03 31.68
CA ILE A 80 0.37 0.98 31.45
C ILE A 80 1.05 -0.01 30.51
N GLU A 81 1.12 -1.29 30.91
CA GLU A 81 1.52 -2.41 30.06
C GLU A 81 0.62 -2.44 28.82
N THR A 82 0.98 -1.62 27.84
CA THR A 82 0.32 -1.62 26.55
C THR A 82 0.98 -2.76 25.80
N LYS A 83 0.26 -3.87 25.65
CA LYS A 83 0.63 -4.89 24.68
C LYS A 83 0.60 -4.21 23.32
N PHE A 84 1.75 -3.73 22.87
CA PHE A 84 1.95 -3.48 21.46
C PHE A 84 1.64 -4.81 20.77
N LEU A 85 0.77 -4.78 19.76
CA LEU A 85 0.70 -5.85 18.78
C LEU A 85 2.04 -5.85 18.05
N GLU A 86 3.07 -6.40 18.69
CA GLU A 86 4.38 -6.63 18.10
C GLU A 86 4.30 -7.84 17.16
N ASP A 87 4.91 -7.64 15.98
CA ASP A 87 5.39 -8.62 14.99
C ASP A 87 4.53 -9.13 13.82
N ASN A 88 3.23 -8.84 13.71
CA ASN A 88 2.47 -9.36 12.55
C ASN A 88 2.36 -8.43 11.34
N LEU A 89 2.58 -7.12 11.50
CA LEU A 89 2.47 -6.16 10.39
C LEU A 89 3.86 -5.74 9.90
N SER A 90 4.20 -6.19 8.70
CA SER A 90 5.42 -5.78 7.99
C SER A 90 5.08 -5.23 6.61
N SER A 91 6.03 -4.48 6.05
CA SER A 91 5.98 -4.05 4.65
C SER A 91 5.73 -5.23 3.69
N ASP A 92 6.41 -6.36 3.91
CA ASP A 92 6.27 -7.57 3.09
C ASP A 92 4.91 -8.25 3.28
N TYR A 93 4.33 -8.20 4.50
CA TYR A 93 2.97 -8.69 4.78
C TYR A 93 1.93 -8.02 3.87
N PHE A 94 2.06 -6.70 3.65
CA PHE A 94 1.16 -5.95 2.79
C PHE A 94 1.48 -6.14 1.30
N LEU A 95 2.77 -6.05 0.93
CA LEU A 95 3.18 -6.14 -0.47
C LEU A 95 2.82 -7.49 -1.09
N SER A 96 3.11 -8.58 -0.39
CA SER A 96 2.81 -9.94 -0.86
C SER A 96 1.32 -10.14 -1.15
N ARG A 97 0.44 -9.68 -0.26
CA ARG A 97 -1.02 -9.77 -0.45
C ARG A 97 -1.51 -8.87 -1.57
N ALA A 98 -1.00 -7.65 -1.67
CA ALA A 98 -1.39 -6.73 -2.73
C ALA A 98 -1.02 -7.28 -4.12
N LEU A 99 0.22 -7.78 -4.27
CA LEU A 99 0.68 -8.39 -5.52
C LEU A 99 -0.11 -9.66 -5.85
N THR A 100 -0.46 -10.47 -4.85
CA THR A 100 -1.30 -11.66 -5.03
C THR A 100 -2.69 -11.29 -5.57
N LEU A 101 -3.34 -10.29 -4.98
CA LEU A 101 -4.63 -9.81 -5.47
C LEU A 101 -4.52 -9.26 -6.90
N LEU A 102 -3.49 -8.46 -7.20
CA LEU A 102 -3.29 -7.93 -8.55
C LEU A 102 -2.98 -9.02 -9.58
N LEU A 103 -2.22 -10.05 -9.20
CA LEU A 103 -1.96 -11.24 -10.01
C LEU A 103 -3.28 -11.92 -10.36
N HIS A 104 -4.12 -12.15 -9.34
CA HIS A 104 -5.42 -12.79 -9.52
C HIS A 104 -6.42 -11.93 -10.31
N ALA A 105 -6.34 -10.59 -10.21
CA ALA A 105 -7.21 -9.68 -10.96
C ALA A 105 -7.12 -9.87 -12.49
N ARG A 106 -5.99 -10.40 -13.00
CA ARG A 106 -5.80 -10.74 -14.42
C ARG A 106 -6.70 -11.88 -14.86
N GLU A 107 -7.14 -12.73 -13.95
CA GLU A 107 -8.08 -13.81 -14.24
C GLU A 107 -9.51 -13.33 -14.44
N THR A 108 -9.76 -12.00 -14.40
CA THR A 108 -11.10 -11.43 -14.54
C THR A 108 -11.33 -10.78 -15.91
N PRO A 109 -12.58 -10.69 -16.40
CA PRO A 109 -12.89 -9.96 -17.62
C PRO A 109 -12.68 -8.44 -17.44
N PRO A 110 -12.34 -7.70 -18.51
CA PRO A 110 -12.17 -8.18 -19.88
C PRO A 110 -10.80 -8.79 -20.19
N TYR A 111 -9.86 -8.84 -19.23
CA TYR A 111 -8.50 -9.32 -19.46
C TYR A 111 -8.48 -10.82 -19.77
N SER A 112 -9.17 -11.62 -18.95
CA SER A 112 -9.34 -13.05 -19.16
C SER A 112 -10.82 -13.36 -19.37
N ASN A 113 -11.14 -13.90 -20.55
CA ASN A 113 -12.50 -14.29 -20.93
C ASN A 113 -12.68 -15.82 -20.93
N SER A 114 -12.08 -16.50 -19.95
CA SER A 114 -12.27 -17.95 -19.78
C SER A 114 -13.76 -18.26 -19.66
N PRO A 115 -14.28 -19.29 -20.36
CA PRO A 115 -15.67 -19.72 -20.21
C PRO A 115 -15.98 -20.27 -18.80
N GLU A 116 -14.96 -20.66 -18.03
CA GLU A 116 -15.08 -21.11 -16.64
C GLU A 116 -15.00 -19.96 -15.62
N ASN A 117 -14.94 -18.71 -16.10
CA ASN A 117 -14.72 -17.56 -15.24
C ASN A 117 -15.94 -17.27 -14.34
N ILE A 118 -15.70 -17.19 -13.03
CA ILE A 118 -16.71 -16.87 -12.02
C ILE A 118 -16.96 -15.36 -11.86
N TYR A 119 -16.18 -14.52 -12.54
CA TYR A 119 -16.23 -13.06 -12.46
C TYR A 119 -17.13 -12.44 -13.52
N ARG A 120 -17.79 -11.34 -13.16
CA ARG A 120 -18.68 -10.59 -14.06
C ARG A 120 -17.88 -9.68 -15.00
N MET A 121 -18.37 -9.55 -16.24
CA MET A 121 -17.94 -8.50 -17.15
C MET A 121 -18.43 -7.13 -16.64
N PRO A 122 -17.57 -6.11 -16.55
CA PRO A 122 -18.00 -4.76 -16.17
C PRO A 122 -18.90 -4.11 -17.24
N ASP A 123 -19.82 -3.25 -16.82
CA ASP A 123 -20.69 -2.49 -17.74
C ASP A 123 -19.89 -1.57 -18.67
N ARG A 124 -18.78 -1.01 -18.17
CA ARG A 124 -17.81 -0.22 -18.94
C ARG A 124 -16.41 -0.87 -18.87
N PRO A 125 -16.13 -1.89 -19.71
CA PRO A 125 -14.95 -2.75 -19.59
C PRO A 125 -13.60 -2.05 -19.67
N PHE A 126 -13.55 -0.84 -20.23
CA PHE A 126 -12.32 -0.07 -20.41
C PHE A 126 -12.33 1.27 -19.66
N SER A 127 -13.27 1.45 -18.72
CA SER A 127 -13.29 2.66 -17.88
C SER A 127 -12.29 2.57 -16.73
N LEU A 128 -11.99 3.71 -16.11
CA LEU A 128 -11.07 3.79 -14.96
C LEU A 128 -11.60 3.06 -13.73
N HIS A 129 -12.88 3.26 -13.36
CA HIS A 129 -13.41 2.76 -12.10
C HIS A 129 -13.94 1.32 -12.18
N GLU A 130 -14.53 0.95 -13.31
CA GLU A 130 -15.18 -0.36 -13.49
C GLU A 130 -14.37 -1.29 -14.39
N GLY A 131 -13.51 -0.74 -15.25
CA GLY A 131 -12.84 -1.48 -16.31
C GLY A 131 -11.35 -1.68 -16.11
N LEU A 132 -10.74 -2.19 -17.18
CA LEU A 132 -9.34 -2.57 -17.26
C LEU A 132 -8.36 -1.42 -17.04
N SER A 133 -8.72 -0.19 -17.43
CA SER A 133 -7.85 0.98 -17.23
C SER A 133 -7.52 1.19 -15.76
N GLY A 134 -8.47 0.91 -14.86
CA GLY A 134 -8.21 0.95 -13.43
C GLY A 134 -7.23 -0.11 -12.95
N THR A 135 -7.40 -1.35 -13.41
CA THR A 135 -6.48 -2.46 -13.12
C THR A 135 -5.06 -2.15 -13.62
N VAL A 136 -4.94 -1.51 -14.79
CA VAL A 136 -3.65 -1.03 -15.34
C VAL A 136 -3.04 0.03 -14.44
N CYS A 137 -3.81 1.01 -13.94
CA CYS A 137 -3.30 1.99 -12.98
C CYS A 137 -2.77 1.33 -11.71
N ALA A 138 -3.50 0.35 -11.15
CA ALA A 138 -3.03 -0.37 -9.96
C ALA A 138 -1.73 -1.16 -10.22
N TRP A 139 -1.60 -1.78 -11.40
CA TRP A 139 -0.37 -2.44 -11.81
C TRP A 139 0.80 -1.48 -12.01
N ALA A 140 0.55 -0.30 -12.57
CA ALA A 140 1.57 0.73 -12.71
C ALA A 140 2.10 1.19 -11.33
N ASP A 141 1.22 1.39 -10.36
CA ASP A 141 1.60 1.73 -8.98
C ASP A 141 2.38 0.58 -8.31
N ALA A 142 1.96 -0.67 -8.52
CA ALA A 142 2.69 -1.83 -8.04
C ALA A 142 4.10 -1.95 -8.65
N CYS A 143 4.26 -1.65 -9.94
CA CYS A 143 5.57 -1.63 -10.59
C CYS A 143 6.48 -0.57 -9.98
N VAL A 144 5.95 0.59 -9.62
CA VAL A 144 6.73 1.63 -8.92
C VAL A 144 7.13 1.16 -7.52
N ALA A 145 6.20 0.58 -6.75
CA ALA A 145 6.49 0.05 -5.42
C ALA A 145 7.58 -1.04 -5.45
N ILE A 146 7.51 -1.97 -6.40
CA ILE A 146 8.52 -3.01 -6.61
C ILE A 146 9.88 -2.37 -6.96
N GLN A 147 9.92 -1.44 -7.90
CA GLN A 147 11.18 -0.78 -8.30
C GLN A 147 11.79 0.02 -7.13
N ALA A 148 10.99 0.72 -6.35
CA ALA A 148 11.45 1.47 -5.18
C ALA A 148 12.04 0.52 -4.12
N ARG A 149 11.38 -0.62 -3.88
CA ARG A 149 11.85 -1.64 -2.94
C ARG A 149 13.16 -2.28 -3.41
N LEU A 150 13.27 -2.60 -4.70
CA LEU A 150 14.50 -3.12 -5.30
C LEU A 150 15.64 -2.10 -5.20
N ARG A 151 15.37 -0.81 -5.48
CA ARG A 151 16.38 0.24 -5.36
C ARG A 151 16.89 0.38 -3.93
N LYS A 152 16.00 0.28 -2.93
CA LYS A 152 16.41 0.27 -1.51
C LYS A 152 17.34 -0.92 -1.22
N MET A 153 16.98 -2.12 -1.68
CA MET A 153 17.79 -3.33 -1.49
C MET A 153 19.17 -3.23 -2.16
N GLU A 154 19.26 -2.61 -3.34
CA GLU A 154 20.56 -2.34 -4.01
C GLU A 154 21.45 -1.44 -3.15
N LEU A 155 20.91 -0.34 -2.62
CA LEU A 155 21.66 0.59 -1.76
C LEU A 155 22.12 -0.08 -0.46
N GLU A 156 21.30 -0.97 0.11
CA GLU A 156 21.66 -1.75 1.30
C GLU A 156 22.78 -2.74 1.01
N GLN A 157 22.80 -3.35 -0.17
CA GLN A 157 23.89 -4.22 -0.62
C GLN A 157 25.18 -3.44 -0.89
N GLU A 158 25.10 -2.27 -1.52
CA GLU A 158 26.26 -1.40 -1.79
C GLU A 158 26.87 -0.84 -0.49
N GLY A 159 26.04 -0.54 0.50
CA GLY A 159 26.42 0.08 1.77
C GLY A 159 26.81 -0.89 2.89
N ASP A 160 26.75 -2.21 2.66
CA ASP A 160 26.97 -3.27 3.67
C ASP A 160 26.11 -3.09 4.94
N GLY A 161 24.82 -2.79 4.76
CA GLY A 161 23.90 -2.63 5.88
C GLY A 161 22.61 -1.87 5.56
N PRO A 162 21.71 -1.70 6.54
CA PRO A 162 20.45 -1.00 6.36
C PRO A 162 20.65 0.45 5.92
N VAL A 163 19.93 0.87 4.88
CA VAL A 163 19.98 2.25 4.40
C VAL A 163 19.13 3.13 5.31
N VAL A 164 19.75 4.20 5.84
CA VAL A 164 19.06 5.20 6.65
C VAL A 164 18.03 5.94 5.79
N GLU A 165 16.84 6.21 6.34
CA GLU A 165 15.71 6.80 5.61
C GLU A 165 16.10 8.13 4.95
N ALA A 166 16.87 8.97 5.64
CA ALA A 166 17.38 10.23 5.11
C ALA A 166 18.30 10.07 3.88
N THR A 167 19.08 8.99 3.82
CA THR A 167 19.94 8.67 2.68
C THR A 167 19.10 8.18 1.50
N LEU A 168 18.17 7.27 1.77
CA LEU A 168 17.24 6.75 0.75
C LEU A 168 16.43 7.87 0.10
N ARG A 169 15.88 8.81 0.90
CA ARG A 169 15.11 9.96 0.40
C ARG A 169 15.94 10.94 -0.47
N ARG A 170 17.28 10.88 -0.39
CA ARG A 170 18.20 11.68 -1.21
C ARG A 170 18.65 10.97 -2.48
N ASP A 171 18.44 9.65 -2.60
CA ASP A 171 18.77 8.91 -3.82
C ASP A 171 17.92 9.41 -4.99
N PRO A 172 18.53 9.84 -6.11
CA PRO A 172 17.81 10.43 -7.22
C PRO A 172 16.87 9.43 -7.92
N THR A 173 17.27 8.16 -8.01
CA THR A 173 16.47 7.10 -8.62
C THR A 173 15.24 6.81 -7.76
N PHE A 174 15.42 6.64 -6.45
CA PHE A 174 14.34 6.46 -5.50
C PHE A 174 13.37 7.65 -5.54
N LYS A 175 13.87 8.88 -5.52
CA LYS A 175 13.04 10.09 -5.60
C LYS A 175 12.21 10.13 -6.89
N GLU A 176 12.81 9.80 -8.03
CA GLU A 176 12.12 9.73 -9.31
C GLU A 176 11.03 8.65 -9.32
N LEU A 177 11.31 7.47 -8.75
CA LEU A 177 10.31 6.42 -8.61
C LEU A 177 9.13 6.87 -7.73
N MET A 178 9.41 7.50 -6.59
CA MET A 178 8.37 8.02 -5.71
C MET A 178 7.49 9.08 -6.38
N ASN A 179 8.06 9.88 -7.29
CA ASN A 179 7.30 10.86 -8.08
C ASN A 179 6.40 10.22 -9.15
N ARG A 180 6.61 8.94 -9.49
CA ARG A 180 5.81 8.19 -10.47
C ARG A 180 4.63 7.45 -9.86
N GLN A 181 4.51 7.44 -8.54
CA GLN A 181 3.33 6.87 -7.88
C GLN A 181 2.08 7.63 -8.31
N LEU A 182 1.12 6.91 -8.88
CA LEU A 182 -0.20 7.41 -9.26
C LEU A 182 -1.10 7.58 -8.03
N GLY A 183 -0.88 6.76 -7.01
CA GLY A 183 -1.75 6.68 -5.83
C GLY A 183 -3.12 6.11 -6.17
N PHE A 184 -4.11 6.32 -5.30
CA PHE A 184 -5.49 5.92 -5.58
C PHE A 184 -6.11 6.90 -6.59
N PRO A 185 -6.39 6.50 -7.84
CA PRO A 185 -6.91 7.41 -8.85
C PRO A 185 -8.21 8.04 -8.33
N THR A 186 -8.31 9.37 -8.38
CA THR A 186 -9.48 10.18 -7.96
C THR A 186 -9.68 10.47 -6.46
N ILE A 187 -8.87 9.92 -5.55
CA ILE A 187 -8.88 10.38 -4.14
C ILE A 187 -7.90 11.56 -4.00
N ALA A 188 -8.44 12.76 -3.77
CA ALA A 188 -7.63 13.93 -3.45
C ALA A 188 -6.73 13.62 -2.24
N HIS A 189 -5.46 14.03 -2.30
CA HIS A 189 -4.36 13.75 -1.36
C HIS A 189 -3.53 12.47 -1.61
N HIS A 190 -3.90 11.61 -2.56
CA HIS A 190 -2.99 10.61 -3.17
C HIS A 190 -2.55 11.09 -4.56
N ARG A 191 -1.89 12.26 -4.63
CA ARG A 191 -1.28 12.74 -5.87
C ARG A 191 0.17 12.26 -5.94
N PRO A 192 0.73 12.06 -7.15
CA PRO A 192 2.17 12.03 -7.31
C PRO A 192 2.77 13.26 -6.62
N THR A 193 3.68 13.07 -5.67
CA THR A 193 4.35 14.15 -4.94
C THR A 193 5.25 15.03 -5.82
N GLY A 194 5.36 14.70 -7.11
CA GLY A 194 6.23 15.33 -8.09
C GLY A 194 5.57 16.28 -9.09
N LEU A 195 4.28 16.62 -8.97
CA LEU A 195 3.68 17.66 -9.82
C LEU A 195 3.53 18.96 -9.02
N PRO A 196 4.08 20.10 -9.52
CA PRO A 196 3.92 21.41 -8.90
C PRO A 196 2.45 21.85 -8.82
#